data_AF-A0A653YXW6-F1
#
_entry.id   AF-A0A653YXW6-F1
#
_cell.length_a   1.000
_cell.length_b   1.000
_cell.length_c   1.000
_cell.angle_alpha   90.00
_cell.angle_beta   90.00
_cell.angle_gamma   90.00
#
_symmetry.space_group_name_H-M   'P 1'
#
loop_
_entity.id
_entity.type
_entity.pdbx_description
1 polymer ?
#
loop_
_entity_poly.entity_id
_entity_poly.type
_entity_poly.pdbx_seq_one_letter_code
_entity_poly.pdbx_strand_id
1 'polypeptide(L)'
;MSALRAVASALAVPRDTTSLELMDDPDCDRDRLFATYRQFRAVNALVAGWRRVYLRDVRPVLDRTRASKLLDIGFGGGDIPLALARWAAHDGLRLEVTAIDPDERAHEFVETRGLTGSGVDFRAASSSELVAAGESYDIVTSNHLLHHLDPDALTGLLADSAALAPLTLHSDIERGRIALAAFGAATKPLDRGSFVHFDGTLSIRRSYTAPELRAVAPDGWTVRREFPYRLLLTRDQTLTPQGSPQPAGVPSAT
;
A
#
# COMPACT_ATOMS: atom_id res chain seq x y z
N MET A 1 -11.49 -28.51 -19.24
CA MET A 1 -11.00 -27.37 -18.41
C MET A 1 -9.90 -27.75 -17.39
N SER A 2 -9.54 -29.03 -17.21
CA SER A 2 -8.55 -29.47 -16.20
C SER A 2 -7.08 -29.35 -16.66
N ALA A 3 -6.75 -29.70 -17.91
CA ALA A 3 -5.37 -29.69 -18.41
C ALA A 3 -4.77 -28.27 -18.59
N LEU A 4 -5.56 -27.26 -18.96
CA LEU A 4 -5.09 -25.87 -19.06
C LEU A 4 -4.68 -25.26 -17.71
N ARG A 5 -5.33 -25.67 -16.61
CA ARG A 5 -4.96 -25.26 -15.25
C ARG A 5 -3.65 -25.89 -14.80
N ALA A 6 -3.42 -27.16 -15.14
CA ALA A 6 -2.18 -27.87 -14.82
C ALA A 6 -0.97 -27.30 -15.59
N VAL A 7 -1.14 -26.96 -16.88
CA VAL A 7 -0.07 -26.34 -17.69
C VAL A 7 0.22 -24.90 -17.24
N ALA A 8 -0.80 -24.13 -16.83
CA ALA A 8 -0.59 -22.80 -16.24
C ALA A 8 0.15 -22.87 -14.89
N SER A 9 -0.09 -23.93 -14.09
CA SER A 9 0.58 -24.18 -12.82
C SER A 9 2.06 -24.59 -12.99
N ALA A 10 2.41 -25.31 -14.05
CA ALA A 10 3.78 -25.73 -14.34
C ALA A 10 4.68 -24.61 -14.91
N LEU A 11 4.09 -23.46 -15.27
CA LEU A 11 4.78 -22.30 -15.84
C LEU A 11 4.90 -21.11 -14.86
N ALA A 12 4.38 -21.26 -13.64
CA ALA A 12 4.43 -20.25 -12.61
C ALA A 12 5.87 -20.14 -12.08
N VAL A 13 6.45 -18.94 -12.17
CA VAL A 13 7.71 -18.63 -11.48
C VAL A 13 7.41 -18.68 -9.99
N PRO A 14 8.09 -19.52 -9.19
CA PRO A 14 7.92 -19.54 -7.74
C PRO A 14 8.10 -18.14 -7.18
N ARG A 15 7.33 -17.80 -6.14
CA ARG A 15 7.55 -16.56 -5.41
C ARG A 15 8.95 -16.60 -4.81
N ASP A 16 9.70 -15.53 -4.99
CA ASP A 16 10.95 -15.34 -4.25
C ASP A 16 10.61 -14.87 -2.83
N THR A 17 11.03 -15.62 -1.83
CA THR A 17 10.79 -15.29 -0.42
C THR A 17 12.07 -15.10 0.36
N THR A 18 13.23 -15.22 -0.30
CA THR A 18 14.54 -15.28 0.36
C THR A 18 15.48 -14.18 -0.07
N SER A 19 15.38 -13.72 -1.32
CA SER A 19 16.23 -12.63 -1.81
C SER A 19 15.76 -11.29 -1.26
N LEU A 20 16.71 -10.52 -0.75
CA LEU A 20 16.48 -9.18 -0.20
C LEU A 20 16.68 -8.13 -1.29
N GLU A 21 15.84 -7.09 -1.27
CA GLU A 21 16.04 -5.91 -2.10
C GLU A 21 17.25 -5.13 -1.58
N LEU A 22 18.02 -4.53 -2.49
CA LEU A 22 19.26 -3.84 -2.14
C LEU A 22 18.98 -2.56 -1.34
N MET A 23 17.85 -1.91 -1.57
CA MET A 23 17.44 -0.73 -0.82
C MET A 23 17.02 -1.03 0.63
N ASP A 24 16.62 -2.26 0.92
CA ASP A 24 16.24 -2.71 2.27
C ASP A 24 17.49 -2.91 3.16
N ASP A 25 18.68 -3.01 2.58
CA ASP A 25 19.94 -3.07 3.32
C ASP A 25 20.17 -1.73 4.06
N PRO A 26 20.32 -1.73 5.41
CA PRO A 26 20.60 -0.52 6.18
C PRO A 26 21.85 0.23 5.69
N ASP A 27 22.84 -0.52 5.20
CA ASP A 27 24.14 -0.02 4.74
C ASP A 27 24.15 0.26 3.22
N CYS A 28 22.98 0.24 2.56
CA CYS A 28 22.91 0.53 1.13
C CYS A 28 23.41 1.94 0.80
N ASP A 29 23.88 2.14 -0.44
CA ASP A 29 24.32 3.43 -0.92
C ASP A 29 23.16 4.45 -0.86
N ARG A 30 23.30 5.44 0.04
CA ARG A 30 22.27 6.45 0.32
C ARG A 30 21.91 7.29 -0.91
N ASP A 31 22.89 7.64 -1.75
CA ASP A 31 22.63 8.46 -2.94
C ASP A 31 21.83 7.67 -3.98
N ARG A 32 22.11 6.37 -4.12
CA ARG A 32 21.31 5.45 -4.95
C ARG A 32 19.92 5.23 -4.36
N LEU A 33 19.78 5.14 -3.04
CA LEU A 33 18.47 5.07 -2.37
C LEU A 33 17.63 6.30 -2.70
N PHE A 34 18.19 7.50 -2.53
CA PHE A 34 17.48 8.75 -2.77
C PHE A 34 17.18 8.96 -4.26
N ALA A 35 18.05 8.48 -5.16
CA ALA A 35 17.76 8.41 -6.58
C ALA A 35 16.59 7.46 -6.89
N THR A 36 16.49 6.35 -6.18
CA THR A 36 15.40 5.37 -6.28
C THR A 36 14.07 5.99 -5.84
N TYR A 37 14.01 6.61 -4.67
CA TYR A 37 12.82 7.33 -4.19
C TYR A 37 12.36 8.43 -5.15
N ARG A 38 13.29 9.19 -5.75
CA ARG A 38 12.95 10.16 -6.79
C ARG A 38 12.31 9.51 -8.03
N GLN A 39 12.78 8.33 -8.42
CA GLN A 39 12.28 7.63 -9.59
C GLN A 39 10.93 6.95 -9.34
N PHE A 40 10.62 6.57 -8.08
CA PHE A 40 9.32 6.01 -7.70
C PHE A 40 8.16 6.86 -8.17
N ARG A 41 8.23 8.19 -8.05
CA ARG A 41 7.19 9.08 -8.58
C ARG A 41 6.82 8.80 -10.04
N ALA A 42 7.81 8.59 -10.91
CA ALA A 42 7.56 8.32 -12.32
C ALA A 42 7.10 6.87 -12.55
N VAL A 43 7.73 5.91 -11.87
CA VAL A 43 7.40 4.49 -11.95
C VAL A 43 5.98 4.25 -11.47
N ASN A 44 5.64 4.68 -10.24
CA ASN A 44 4.32 4.54 -9.64
C ASN A 44 3.23 5.26 -10.43
N ALA A 45 3.50 6.46 -10.96
CA ALA A 45 2.56 7.15 -11.82
C ALA A 45 2.19 6.34 -13.06
N LEU A 46 3.12 5.53 -13.58
CA LEU A 46 2.89 4.65 -14.72
C LEU A 46 2.23 3.33 -14.33
N VAL A 47 2.68 2.69 -13.25
CA VAL A 47 2.36 1.28 -12.97
C VAL A 47 1.40 1.06 -11.81
N ALA A 48 1.37 1.94 -10.81
CA ALA A 48 0.65 1.69 -9.55
C ALA A 48 -0.88 1.87 -9.65
N GLY A 49 -1.36 2.64 -10.64
CA GLY A 49 -2.79 2.71 -10.95
C GLY A 49 -3.67 3.42 -9.91
N TRP A 50 -3.07 4.14 -8.97
CA TRP A 50 -3.76 4.80 -7.86
C TRP A 50 -4.82 5.81 -8.27
N ARG A 51 -4.74 6.43 -9.45
CA ARG A 51 -5.82 7.32 -9.91
C ARG A 51 -7.15 6.58 -10.07
N ARG A 52 -7.12 5.31 -10.48
CA ARG A 52 -8.33 4.48 -10.61
C ARG A 52 -8.87 4.07 -9.23
N VAL A 53 -7.98 3.64 -8.34
CA VAL A 53 -8.32 3.30 -6.95
C VAL A 53 -8.91 4.52 -6.24
N TYR A 54 -8.30 5.69 -6.43
CA TYR A 54 -8.81 6.95 -5.92
C TYR A 54 -10.24 7.22 -6.39
N LEU A 55 -10.50 7.20 -7.71
CA LEU A 55 -11.83 7.53 -8.24
C LEU A 55 -12.92 6.56 -7.78
N ARG A 56 -12.59 5.28 -7.63
CA ARG A 56 -13.56 4.22 -7.33
C ARG A 56 -13.75 3.97 -5.84
N ASP A 57 -12.67 3.95 -5.06
CA ASP A 57 -12.67 3.43 -3.69
C ASP A 57 -12.46 4.55 -2.65
N VAL A 58 -11.58 5.53 -2.92
CA VAL A 58 -11.27 6.62 -1.96
C VAL A 58 -12.25 7.78 -2.09
N ARG A 59 -12.35 8.36 -3.29
CA ARG A 59 -13.14 9.57 -3.58
C ARG A 59 -14.60 9.47 -3.12
N PRO A 60 -15.31 8.34 -3.27
CA PRO A 60 -16.72 8.26 -2.86
C PRO A 60 -16.96 8.35 -1.35
N VAL A 61 -15.95 8.09 -0.52
CA VAL A 61 -16.05 8.17 0.94
C VAL A 61 -15.51 9.49 1.52
N LEU A 62 -15.02 10.39 0.66
CA LEU A 62 -14.56 11.71 1.08
C LEU A 62 -15.72 12.72 1.12
N ASP A 63 -15.62 13.67 2.05
CA ASP A 63 -16.63 14.71 2.25
C ASP A 63 -16.09 16.12 1.91
N ARG A 64 -16.99 17.06 1.60
CA ARG A 64 -16.64 18.46 1.30
C ARG A 64 -16.59 19.35 2.54
N THR A 65 -17.25 18.94 3.61
CA THR A 65 -17.47 19.71 4.84
C THR A 65 -16.61 19.19 5.98
N ARG A 66 -16.56 17.88 6.20
CA ARG A 66 -15.70 17.22 7.19
C ARG A 66 -14.45 16.70 6.50
N ALA A 67 -13.29 16.89 7.12
CA ALA A 67 -12.06 16.24 6.66
C ALA A 67 -12.09 14.75 6.98
N SER A 68 -11.94 13.92 5.95
CA SER A 68 -11.63 12.49 6.12
C SER A 68 -10.16 12.32 6.42
N LYS A 69 -9.80 11.39 7.30
CA LYS A 69 -8.42 11.05 7.65
C LYS A 69 -7.96 9.80 6.91
N LEU A 70 -6.86 9.90 6.18
CA LEU A 70 -6.24 8.77 5.49
C LEU A 70 -4.84 8.53 6.04
N LEU A 71 -4.55 7.28 6.37
CA LEU A 71 -3.22 6.78 6.70
C LEU A 71 -2.63 6.05 5.50
N ASP A 72 -1.45 6.45 5.04
CA ASP A 72 -0.65 5.71 4.06
C ASP A 72 0.53 5.03 4.76
N ILE A 73 0.65 3.71 4.63
CA ILE A 73 1.68 2.90 5.30
C ILE A 73 2.76 2.50 4.28
N GLY A 74 4.02 2.79 4.61
CA GLY A 74 5.19 2.54 3.76
C GLY A 74 5.28 3.56 2.63
N PHE A 75 5.35 4.86 2.97
CA PHE A 75 5.27 5.92 1.95
C PHE A 75 6.52 6.01 1.06
N GLY A 76 7.68 5.51 1.50
CA GLY A 76 8.94 5.58 0.75
C GLY A 76 9.26 6.98 0.19
N GLY A 77 9.11 7.16 -1.13
CA GLY A 77 9.33 8.44 -1.81
C GLY A 77 8.23 9.50 -1.60
N GLY A 78 7.13 9.15 -0.94
CA GLY A 78 6.00 10.02 -0.60
C GLY A 78 5.06 10.35 -1.77
N ASP A 79 5.26 9.77 -2.96
CA ASP A 79 4.55 10.18 -4.17
C ASP A 79 3.06 9.81 -4.18
N ILE A 80 2.67 8.68 -3.58
CA ILE A 80 1.27 8.25 -3.46
C ILE A 80 0.45 9.12 -2.50
N PRO A 81 0.85 9.34 -1.23
CA PRO A 81 0.07 10.17 -0.32
C PRO A 81 -0.07 11.62 -0.83
N LEU A 82 0.99 12.16 -1.47
CA LEU A 82 0.95 13.46 -2.13
C LEU A 82 -0.03 13.50 -3.31
N ALA A 83 -0.08 12.43 -4.11
CA ALA A 83 -1.02 12.34 -5.22
C ALA A 83 -2.47 12.30 -4.72
N LEU A 84 -2.75 11.52 -3.68
CA LEU A 84 -4.07 11.42 -3.05
C LEU A 84 -4.54 12.77 -2.48
N ALA A 85 -3.70 13.45 -1.69
CA ALA A 85 -4.00 14.78 -1.15
C ALA A 85 -4.32 15.78 -2.27
N ARG A 86 -3.47 15.82 -3.31
CA ARG A 86 -3.67 16.71 -4.47
C ARG A 86 -4.95 16.41 -5.25
N TRP A 87 -5.28 15.13 -5.45
CA TRP A 87 -6.50 14.74 -6.16
C TRP A 87 -7.76 15.10 -5.38
N ALA A 88 -7.77 14.88 -4.06
CA ALA A 88 -8.87 15.28 -3.20
C ALA A 88 -9.07 16.81 -3.23
N ALA A 89 -8.00 17.58 -3.08
CA ALA A 89 -8.04 19.04 -3.15
C ALA A 89 -8.56 19.54 -4.51
N HIS A 90 -8.09 18.94 -5.61
CA HIS A 90 -8.57 19.26 -6.96
C HIS A 90 -10.08 18.98 -7.13
N ASP A 91 -10.61 17.94 -6.48
CA ASP A 91 -12.02 17.59 -6.53
C ASP A 91 -12.88 18.38 -5.52
N GLY A 92 -12.28 19.30 -4.75
CA GLY A 92 -12.93 20.09 -3.72
C GLY A 92 -13.33 19.27 -2.48
N LEU A 93 -12.63 18.16 -2.22
CA LEU A 93 -12.87 17.25 -1.11
C LEU A 93 -11.83 17.49 -0.01
N ARG A 94 -12.24 17.33 1.25
CA ARG A 94 -11.37 17.54 2.42
C ARG A 94 -10.74 16.21 2.84
N LEU A 95 -9.43 16.11 2.67
CA LEU A 95 -8.64 14.93 3.02
C LEU A 95 -7.41 15.38 3.83
N GLU A 96 -7.27 14.85 5.04
CA GLU A 96 -6.07 14.93 5.86
C GLU A 96 -5.30 13.62 5.67
N VAL A 97 -4.03 13.71 5.27
CA VAL A 97 -3.20 12.54 5.00
C VAL A 97 -2.06 12.48 6.00
N THR A 98 -1.98 11.37 6.73
CA THR A 98 -0.78 10.97 7.47
C THR A 98 -0.10 9.86 6.68
N ALA A 99 1.22 9.95 6.53
CA ALA A 99 2.03 8.97 5.83
C ALA A 99 3.11 8.47 6.79
N ILE A 100 3.16 7.16 7.03
CA ILE A 100 4.14 6.55 7.93
C ILE A 100 5.08 5.60 7.20
N ASP A 101 6.33 5.56 7.63
CA ASP A 101 7.33 4.60 7.20
C ASP A 101 8.29 4.35 8.38
N PRO A 102 8.60 3.10 8.78
CA PRO A 102 9.53 2.86 9.87
C PRO A 102 10.98 3.17 9.51
N ASP A 103 11.32 3.28 8.21
CA ASP A 103 12.67 3.63 7.77
C ASP A 103 12.89 5.15 7.87
N GLU A 104 13.74 5.57 8.83
CA GLU A 104 14.13 6.97 9.00
C GLU A 104 14.70 7.60 7.73
N ARG A 105 15.30 6.81 6.82
CA ARG A 105 15.84 7.28 5.54
C ARG A 105 14.74 7.76 4.59
N ALA A 106 13.54 7.20 4.68
CA ALA A 106 12.37 7.66 3.93
C ALA A 106 11.91 9.03 4.44
N HIS A 107 11.89 9.22 5.76
CA HIS A 107 11.59 10.52 6.37
C HIS A 107 12.65 11.58 6.00
N GLU A 108 13.93 11.25 6.11
CA GLU A 108 15.03 12.12 5.69
C GLU A 108 14.88 12.54 4.21
N PHE A 109 14.50 11.60 3.35
CA PHE A 109 14.25 11.90 1.94
C PHE A 109 13.15 12.95 1.75
N VAL A 110 11.98 12.79 2.39
CA VAL A 110 10.88 13.76 2.21
C VAL A 110 11.21 15.14 2.81
N GLU A 111 11.97 15.18 3.90
CA GLU A 111 12.48 16.42 4.50
C GLU A 111 13.46 17.15 3.57
N THR A 112 14.48 16.46 3.06
CA THR A 112 15.48 17.06 2.16
C THR A 112 14.87 17.54 0.84
N ARG A 113 13.72 16.97 0.45
CA ARG A 113 12.93 17.39 -0.72
C ARG A 113 11.92 18.51 -0.41
N GLY A 114 11.80 18.93 0.85
CA GLY A 114 10.87 19.98 1.29
C GLY A 114 9.40 19.57 1.19
N LEU A 115 9.09 18.28 1.30
CA LEU A 115 7.74 17.74 1.10
C LEU A 115 6.89 17.79 2.39
N THR A 116 7.49 17.95 3.56
CA THR A 116 6.78 18.01 4.85
C THR A 116 5.80 19.20 4.98
N GLY A 117 5.94 20.23 4.15
CA GLY A 117 5.00 21.37 4.09
C GLY A 117 3.88 21.25 3.03
N SER A 118 3.75 20.10 2.37
CA SER A 118 2.90 19.96 1.17
C SER A 118 1.48 19.40 1.43
N GLY A 119 1.02 19.45 2.68
CA GLY A 119 -0.32 19.01 3.07
C GLY A 119 -0.43 17.51 3.40
N VAL A 120 0.71 16.85 3.63
CA VAL A 120 0.82 15.47 4.14
C VAL A 120 1.68 15.52 5.40
N ASP A 121 1.20 14.86 6.46
CA ASP A 121 1.94 14.66 7.71
C ASP A 121 2.78 13.38 7.62
N PHE A 122 4.08 13.53 7.39
CA PHE A 122 5.02 12.41 7.29
C PHE A 122 5.59 12.07 8.67
N ARG A 123 5.62 10.78 9.02
CA ARG A 123 6.18 10.32 10.31
C ARG A 123 7.07 9.09 10.11
N ALA A 124 8.21 9.07 10.80
CA ALA A 124 8.98 7.85 10.98
C ALA A 124 8.28 6.99 12.05
N ALA A 125 7.43 6.05 11.64
CA ALA A 125 6.60 5.26 12.55
C ALA A 125 6.08 3.98 11.87
N SER A 126 5.76 2.98 12.69
CA SER A 126 5.07 1.76 12.29
C SER A 126 3.56 1.82 12.55
N SER A 127 2.79 0.98 11.86
CA SER A 127 1.34 0.87 12.10
C SER A 127 1.01 0.43 13.52
N SER A 128 1.83 -0.44 14.12
CA SER A 128 1.63 -0.96 15.47
C SER A 128 1.81 0.14 16.53
N GLU A 129 2.71 1.10 16.31
CA GLU A 129 2.85 2.28 17.18
C GLU A 129 1.60 3.16 17.16
N LEU A 130 1.01 3.38 15.98
CA LEU A 130 -0.24 4.13 15.85
C LEU A 130 -1.41 3.40 16.53
N VAL A 131 -1.47 2.07 16.43
CA VAL A 131 -2.45 1.24 17.16
C VAL A 131 -2.26 1.40 18.67
N ALA A 132 -1.03 1.29 19.16
CA ALA A 132 -0.71 1.44 20.57
C ALA A 132 -1.04 2.86 21.11
N ALA A 133 -0.92 3.88 20.26
CA ALA A 133 -1.32 5.26 20.57
C ALA A 133 -2.84 5.49 20.53
N GLY A 134 -3.63 4.51 20.08
CA GLY A 134 -5.08 4.64 19.95
C GLY A 134 -5.51 5.58 18.82
N GLU A 135 -4.66 5.77 17.80
CA GLU A 135 -5.01 6.57 16.63
C GLU A 135 -6.10 5.89 15.79
N SER A 136 -6.84 6.68 15.03
CA SER A 136 -7.90 6.19 14.15
C SER A 136 -8.05 7.05 12.91
N TYR A 137 -8.37 6.40 11.81
CA TYR A 137 -8.48 6.95 10.47
C TYR A 137 -9.77 6.47 9.82
N ASP A 138 -10.21 7.19 8.78
CA ASP A 138 -11.35 6.75 7.98
C ASP A 138 -10.89 5.75 6.89
N ILE A 139 -9.63 5.87 6.44
CA ILE A 139 -9.06 5.05 5.35
C ILE A 139 -7.60 4.68 5.68
N VAL A 140 -7.21 3.43 5.42
CA VAL A 140 -5.81 2.99 5.37
C VAL A 140 -5.43 2.61 3.94
N THR A 141 -4.27 3.05 3.47
CA THR A 141 -3.66 2.66 2.20
C THR A 141 -2.26 2.11 2.40
N SER A 142 -1.80 1.25 1.49
CA SER A 142 -0.37 1.03 1.27
C SER A 142 -0.11 0.69 -0.19
N ASN A 143 1.08 1.00 -0.69
CA ASN A 143 1.47 0.73 -2.06
C ASN A 143 2.76 -0.09 -2.12
N HIS A 144 2.74 -1.19 -2.86
CA HIS A 144 3.93 -1.99 -3.15
C HIS A 144 4.69 -2.41 -1.87
N LEU A 145 3.94 -2.80 -0.85
CA LEU A 145 4.48 -3.16 0.48
C LEU A 145 4.32 -4.66 0.80
N LEU A 146 3.20 -5.29 0.44
CA LEU A 146 2.85 -6.62 0.95
C LEU A 146 3.85 -7.72 0.53
N HIS A 147 4.55 -7.53 -0.57
CA HIS A 147 5.57 -8.47 -1.05
C HIS A 147 6.92 -8.38 -0.32
N HIS A 148 7.16 -7.32 0.45
CA HIS A 148 8.31 -7.26 1.37
C HIS A 148 8.07 -8.12 2.62
N LEU A 149 6.81 -8.24 3.05
CA LEU A 149 6.45 -8.84 4.31
C LEU A 149 6.54 -10.37 4.29
N ASP A 150 7.12 -10.90 5.37
CA ASP A 150 6.96 -12.29 5.74
C ASP A 150 5.51 -12.56 6.24
N PRO A 151 5.12 -13.83 6.46
CA PRO A 151 3.75 -14.16 6.86
C PRO A 151 3.28 -13.51 8.16
N ASP A 152 4.17 -13.37 9.15
CA ASP A 152 3.83 -12.81 10.46
C ASP A 152 3.66 -11.29 10.36
N ALA A 153 4.58 -10.62 9.64
CA ALA A 153 4.51 -9.19 9.37
C ALA A 153 3.30 -8.83 8.49
N LEU A 154 2.93 -9.67 7.51
CA LEU A 154 1.70 -9.48 6.74
C LEU A 154 0.47 -9.58 7.64
N THR A 155 0.41 -10.59 8.51
CA THR A 155 -0.70 -10.76 9.44
C THR A 155 -0.82 -9.58 10.39
N GLY A 156 0.30 -9.10 10.94
CA GLY A 156 0.37 -7.91 11.78
C GLY A 156 -0.10 -6.64 11.07
N LEU A 157 0.40 -6.36 9.86
CA LEU A 157 -0.02 -5.21 9.07
C LEU A 157 -1.54 -5.21 8.81
N LEU A 158 -2.10 -6.37 8.44
CA LEU A 158 -3.54 -6.47 8.17
C LEU A 158 -4.37 -6.30 9.45
N ALA A 159 -3.90 -6.83 10.59
CA ALA A 159 -4.55 -6.61 11.88
C ALA A 159 -4.53 -5.12 12.28
N ASP A 160 -3.37 -4.47 12.18
CA ASP A 160 -3.22 -3.04 12.47
C ASP A 160 -4.10 -2.19 11.55
N SER A 161 -4.07 -2.48 10.24
CA SER A 161 -4.87 -1.75 9.25
C SER A 161 -6.37 -1.87 9.54
N ALA A 162 -6.84 -3.05 9.95
CA ALA A 162 -8.22 -3.28 10.34
C ALA A 162 -8.62 -2.58 11.64
N ALA A 163 -7.68 -2.39 12.57
CA ALA A 163 -7.88 -1.65 13.81
C ALA A 163 -7.89 -0.12 13.59
N LEU A 164 -7.07 0.36 12.65
CA LEU A 164 -6.88 1.78 12.37
C LEU A 164 -7.97 2.39 11.49
N ALA A 165 -8.61 1.62 10.60
CA ALA A 165 -9.67 2.14 9.73
C ALA A 165 -10.74 1.11 9.31
N PRO A 166 -11.98 1.57 9.06
CA PRO A 166 -13.04 0.72 8.51
C PRO A 166 -12.85 0.40 7.03
N LEU A 167 -12.17 1.27 6.27
CA LEU A 167 -11.80 1.04 4.87
C LEU A 167 -10.28 0.88 4.74
N THR A 168 -9.82 -0.24 4.19
CA THR A 168 -8.40 -0.51 3.94
C THR A 168 -8.18 -0.92 2.49
N LEU A 169 -7.11 -0.40 1.88
CA LEU A 169 -6.78 -0.58 0.47
C LEU A 169 -5.26 -0.79 0.32
N HIS A 170 -4.81 -2.04 0.28
CA HIS A 170 -3.41 -2.37 0.01
C HIS A 170 -3.23 -2.73 -1.46
N SER A 171 -2.58 -1.84 -2.21
CA SER A 171 -2.25 -2.05 -3.62
C SER A 171 -0.88 -2.68 -3.74
N ASP A 172 -0.78 -3.79 -4.46
CA ASP A 172 0.47 -4.47 -4.72
C ASP A 172 0.60 -4.94 -6.18
N ILE A 173 1.80 -5.32 -6.58
CA ILE A 173 2.09 -5.90 -7.88
C ILE A 173 1.55 -7.34 -7.90
N GLU A 174 0.98 -7.77 -9.04
CA GLU A 174 0.71 -9.18 -9.30
C GLU A 174 1.90 -9.79 -10.03
N ARG A 175 2.50 -10.84 -9.47
CA ARG A 175 3.62 -11.55 -10.11
C ARG A 175 3.23 -12.08 -11.48
N GLY A 176 4.03 -11.77 -12.49
CA GLY A 176 3.79 -12.20 -13.86
C GLY A 176 5.03 -12.18 -14.74
N ARG A 177 5.17 -13.16 -15.64
CA ARG A 177 6.35 -13.28 -16.53
C ARG A 177 6.46 -12.11 -17.52
N ILE A 178 5.32 -11.65 -18.05
CA ILE A 178 5.28 -10.51 -18.95
C ILE A 178 5.60 -9.23 -18.17
N ALA A 179 5.05 -9.07 -16.95
CA ALA A 179 5.41 -7.94 -16.09
C ALA A 179 6.92 -7.91 -15.83
N LEU A 180 7.51 -9.05 -15.46
CA LEU A 180 8.95 -9.20 -15.22
C LEU A 180 9.78 -8.83 -16.45
N ALA A 181 9.43 -9.36 -17.62
CA ALA A 181 10.15 -9.09 -18.86
C ALA A 181 10.01 -7.62 -19.31
N ALA A 182 8.79 -7.08 -19.28
CA ALA A 182 8.52 -5.70 -19.68
C ALA A 182 9.18 -4.71 -18.73
N PHE A 183 9.08 -4.93 -17.42
CA PHE A 183 9.72 -4.09 -16.42
C PHE A 183 11.25 -4.15 -16.55
N GLY A 184 11.82 -5.35 -16.61
CA GLY A 184 13.26 -5.53 -16.77
C GLY A 184 13.81 -4.85 -18.02
N ALA A 185 13.10 -4.94 -19.15
CA ALA A 185 13.50 -4.25 -20.38
C ALA A 185 13.38 -2.71 -20.25
N ALA A 186 12.27 -2.22 -19.67
CA ALA A 186 12.00 -0.79 -19.55
C ALA A 186 12.93 -0.07 -18.56
N THR A 187 13.32 -0.74 -17.48
CA THR A 187 14.15 -0.15 -16.42
C THR A 187 15.65 -0.40 -16.59
N LYS A 188 16.07 -1.22 -17.57
CA LYS A 188 17.49 -1.50 -17.82
C LYS A 188 18.38 -0.25 -17.94
N PRO A 189 17.94 0.86 -18.56
CA PRO A 189 18.73 2.09 -18.60
C PRO A 189 18.96 2.75 -17.22
N LEU A 190 18.10 2.47 -16.23
CA LEU A 190 18.14 3.03 -14.86
C LEU A 190 19.02 2.22 -13.89
N ASP A 191 19.53 1.07 -14.33
CA ASP A 191 20.36 0.13 -13.56
C ASP A 191 21.63 0.79 -12.99
N ARG A 192 22.13 1.83 -13.68
CA ARG A 192 23.26 2.63 -13.22
C ARG A 192 22.75 3.85 -12.45
N GLY A 193 22.98 3.87 -11.13
CA GLY A 193 22.73 5.03 -10.26
C GLY A 193 21.44 4.99 -9.44
N SER A 194 20.70 3.89 -9.49
CA SER A 194 19.54 3.64 -8.61
C SER A 194 19.40 2.14 -8.35
N PHE A 195 18.47 1.73 -7.50
CA PHE A 195 18.11 0.34 -7.28
C PHE A 195 16.89 -0.11 -8.11
N VAL A 196 16.19 0.83 -8.77
CA VAL A 196 14.90 0.58 -9.46
C VAL A 196 14.89 -0.64 -10.38
N HIS A 197 15.96 -0.86 -11.15
CA HIS A 197 16.00 -2.00 -12.07
C HIS A 197 16.06 -3.34 -11.33
N PHE A 198 17.04 -3.49 -10.43
CA PHE A 198 17.24 -4.73 -9.70
C PHE A 198 16.09 -4.97 -8.71
N ASP A 199 15.83 -3.99 -7.84
CA ASP A 199 14.82 -4.10 -6.79
C ASP A 199 13.44 -4.25 -7.41
N GLY A 200 13.03 -3.39 -8.36
CA GLY A 200 11.72 -3.55 -8.99
C GLY A 200 11.53 -4.89 -9.75
N THR A 201 12.61 -5.48 -10.29
CA THR A 201 12.56 -6.83 -10.86
C THR A 201 12.37 -7.89 -9.77
N LEU A 202 13.05 -7.73 -8.64
CA LEU A 202 12.90 -8.58 -7.46
C LEU A 202 11.53 -8.40 -6.81
N SER A 203 11.01 -7.18 -6.67
CA SER A 203 9.66 -6.87 -6.20
C SER A 203 8.62 -7.66 -6.98
N ILE A 204 8.71 -7.70 -8.33
CA ILE A 204 7.81 -8.51 -9.17
C ILE A 204 7.94 -10.01 -8.86
N ARG A 205 9.14 -10.53 -8.60
CA ARG A 205 9.36 -11.94 -8.24
C ARG A 205 8.86 -12.27 -6.83
N ARG A 206 8.98 -11.33 -5.89
CA ARG A 206 8.47 -11.43 -4.53
C ARG A 206 6.96 -11.23 -4.46
N SER A 207 6.36 -10.54 -5.42
CA SER A 207 4.94 -10.23 -5.47
C SER A 207 4.05 -11.45 -5.35
N TYR A 208 2.89 -11.34 -4.72
CA TYR A 208 1.89 -12.41 -4.72
C TYR A 208 1.26 -12.57 -6.11
N THR A 209 0.77 -13.77 -6.42
CA THR A 209 -0.31 -13.96 -7.40
C THR A 209 -1.67 -13.83 -6.69
N ALA A 210 -2.75 -13.54 -7.43
CA ALA A 210 -4.06 -13.42 -6.78
C ALA A 210 -4.49 -14.68 -5.98
N PRO A 211 -4.28 -15.93 -6.46
CA PRO A 211 -4.59 -17.12 -5.67
C PRO A 211 -3.77 -17.23 -4.38
N GLU A 212 -2.47 -16.90 -4.42
CA GLU A 212 -1.61 -16.93 -3.24
C GLU A 212 -2.05 -15.89 -2.20
N LEU A 213 -2.30 -14.64 -2.64
CA LEU A 213 -2.75 -13.59 -1.72
C LEU A 213 -4.11 -13.92 -1.10
N ARG A 214 -5.03 -14.52 -1.86
CA ARG A 214 -6.32 -14.99 -1.32
C ARG A 214 -6.18 -16.10 -0.29
N ALA A 215 -5.17 -16.97 -0.44
CA ALA A 215 -4.96 -18.09 0.46
C ALA A 215 -4.44 -17.64 1.84
N VAL A 216 -3.81 -16.47 1.92
CA VAL A 216 -3.24 -15.92 3.16
C VAL A 216 -4.03 -14.72 3.72
N ALA A 217 -4.93 -14.13 2.92
CA ALA A 217 -5.78 -13.04 3.38
C ALA A 217 -6.80 -13.53 4.43
N PRO A 218 -6.94 -12.84 5.57
CA PRO A 218 -7.95 -13.20 6.58
C PRO A 218 -9.38 -13.03 6.08
N ASP A 219 -10.34 -13.59 6.83
CA ASP A 219 -11.76 -13.38 6.56
C ASP A 219 -12.15 -11.90 6.56
N GLY A 220 -13.07 -11.53 5.67
CA GLY A 220 -13.51 -10.14 5.46
C GLY A 220 -12.59 -9.32 4.53
N TRP A 221 -11.43 -9.86 4.14
CA TRP A 221 -10.59 -9.27 3.12
C TRP A 221 -10.88 -9.84 1.74
N THR A 222 -10.80 -9.01 0.70
CA THR A 222 -11.04 -9.43 -0.69
C THR A 222 -9.91 -9.00 -1.60
N VAL A 223 -9.48 -9.92 -2.47
CA VAL A 223 -8.42 -9.67 -3.47
C VAL A 223 -9.03 -9.44 -4.85
N ARG A 224 -8.85 -8.21 -5.35
CA ARG A 224 -9.23 -7.80 -6.70
C ARG A 224 -7.99 -7.69 -7.59
N ARG A 225 -8.10 -8.16 -8.84
CA ARG A 225 -7.08 -7.91 -9.86
C ARG A 225 -7.32 -6.58 -10.53
N GLU A 226 -6.27 -5.79 -10.67
CA GLU A 226 -6.26 -4.52 -11.36
C GLU A 226 -5.31 -4.58 -12.55
N PHE A 227 -5.72 -3.99 -13.68
CA PHE A 227 -4.92 -4.04 -14.90
C PHE A 227 -3.92 -2.87 -14.99
N PRO A 228 -2.66 -3.09 -15.40
CA PRO A 228 -2.01 -4.40 -15.61
C PRO A 228 -1.30 -4.88 -14.34
N TYR A 229 -1.31 -6.21 -14.11
CA TYR A 229 -0.49 -6.89 -13.09
C TYR A 229 -0.47 -6.22 -11.72
N ARG A 230 -1.66 -5.95 -11.18
CA ARG A 230 -1.81 -5.43 -9.82
C ARG A 230 -2.85 -6.23 -9.05
N LEU A 231 -2.63 -6.33 -7.74
CA LEU A 231 -3.57 -6.82 -6.77
C LEU A 231 -3.99 -5.65 -5.88
N LEU A 232 -5.28 -5.56 -5.60
CA LEU A 232 -5.81 -4.67 -4.60
C LEU A 232 -6.50 -5.54 -3.55
N LEU A 233 -5.88 -5.61 -2.38
CA LEU A 233 -6.42 -6.26 -1.20
C LEU A 233 -7.22 -5.22 -0.43
N THR A 234 -8.50 -5.51 -0.22
CA THR A 234 -9.45 -4.56 0.37
C THR A 234 -10.21 -5.15 1.53
N ARG A 235 -10.46 -4.34 2.54
CA ARG A 235 -11.45 -4.60 3.59
C ARG A 235 -12.32 -3.37 3.70
N ASP A 236 -13.63 -3.55 3.59
CA ASP A 236 -14.59 -2.46 3.64
C ASP A 236 -15.68 -2.80 4.67
N GLN A 237 -15.64 -2.08 5.79
CA GLN A 237 -16.65 -2.13 6.84
C GLN A 237 -17.49 -0.86 6.92
N THR A 238 -17.37 0.05 5.95
CA THR A 238 -18.10 1.33 5.92
C THR A 238 -19.63 1.14 5.85
N LEU A 239 -20.07 -0.04 5.38
CA LEU A 239 -21.48 -0.42 5.26
C LEU A 239 -21.99 -1.33 6.39
N THR A 240 -21.17 -1.65 7.39
CA THR A 240 -21.65 -2.43 8.54
C THR A 240 -22.55 -1.51 9.37
N PRO A 241 -23.86 -1.81 9.55
CA PRO A 241 -24.70 -0.99 10.40
C PRO A 241 -24.08 -0.94 11.79
N GLN A 242 -23.76 0.26 12.28
CA GLN A 242 -23.47 0.44 13.69
C GLN A 242 -24.67 -0.11 14.46
N GLY A 243 -24.38 -1.02 15.41
CA GLY A 243 -25.37 -1.78 16.14
C GLY A 243 -26.51 -0.90 16.65
N SER A 244 -27.74 -1.41 16.54
CA SER A 244 -28.92 -0.81 17.12
C SER A 244 -28.64 -0.43 18.58
N PRO A 245 -29.06 0.76 19.06
CA PRO A 245 -28.89 1.11 20.45
C PRO A 245 -29.58 0.05 21.31
N GLN A 246 -28.81 -0.56 22.20
CA GLN A 246 -29.29 -1.50 23.21
C GLN A 246 -30.42 -0.78 23.99
N PRO A 247 -31.64 -1.34 24.09
CA PRO A 247 -32.73 -0.66 24.77
C PRO A 247 -32.32 -0.44 26.23
N ALA A 248 -32.42 0.81 26.68
CA ALA A 248 -32.14 1.21 28.05
C ALA A 248 -32.91 0.29 29.00
N GLY A 249 -32.16 -0.36 29.90
CA GLY A 249 -32.73 -1.20 30.94
C GLY A 249 -33.76 -0.42 31.74
N VAL A 250 -34.98 -0.96 31.83
CA VAL A 250 -36.03 -0.46 32.71
C VAL A 250 -35.52 -0.57 34.15
N PRO A 251 -35.49 0.51 34.95
CA PRO A 251 -35.13 0.40 36.35
C PRO A 251 -36.19 -0.42 37.09
N SER A 252 -35.75 -1.47 37.79
CA SER A 252 -36.60 -2.19 38.75
C SER A 252 -37.03 -1.25 39.86
N ALA A 253 -38.33 -1.11 40.05
CA ALA A 253 -38.91 -0.49 41.23
C ALA A 253 -38.75 -1.45 42.41
N THR A 254 -38.08 -0.99 43.46
CA THR A 254 -38.18 -1.47 44.84
C THR A 254 -38.60 -0.31 45.70
#